data_AF-A0A1L5NK80-F1
#
_entry.id   AF-A0A1L5NK80-F1
#
_cell.length_a   1.000
_cell.length_b   1.000
_cell.length_c   1.000
_cell.angle_alpha   90.00
_cell.angle_beta   90.00
_cell.angle_gamma   90.00
#
_symmetry.space_group_name_H-M   'P 1'
#
loop_
_entity.id
_entity.type
_entity.pdbx_description
1 polymer ?
#
loop_
_entity_poly.entity_id
_entity_poly.type
_entity_poly.pdbx_seq_one_letter_code
_entity_poly.pdbx_strand_id
1 'polypeptide(L)'
;MIARGEDRTDQSRVDAMTDEDIEPWRRFRLGGFVDIDWSKAEAVCPTAKKPRSIWLDQEVVDFFQASGKGYQTRINAVLRHDVQPQKALKDRLRK
;
A
#
# COMPACT_ATOMS: atom_id res chain seq x y z
N MET A 1 -0.83 -35.09 -11.80
CA MET A 1 -0.17 -34.85 -10.51
C MET A 1 1.22 -35.46 -10.61
N ILE A 2 2.28 -34.73 -10.27
CA ILE A 2 3.62 -35.31 -10.17
C ILE A 2 3.88 -35.54 -8.70
N ALA A 3 4.14 -36.79 -8.35
CA ALA A 3 4.51 -37.19 -7.01
C ALA A 3 6.01 -36.91 -6.84
N ARG A 4 6.38 -36.22 -5.75
CA ARG A 4 7.76 -35.91 -5.31
C ARG A 4 8.57 -34.98 -6.19
N GLY A 5 8.32 -33.67 -6.13
CA GLY A 5 9.34 -32.63 -6.43
C GLY A 5 10.00 -32.64 -7.81
N GLU A 6 9.60 -33.54 -8.71
CA GLU A 6 10.12 -33.64 -10.06
C GLU A 6 9.44 -32.58 -10.92
N ASP A 7 10.29 -31.73 -11.45
CA ASP A 7 9.95 -30.59 -12.28
C ASP A 7 9.68 -31.07 -13.72
N ARG A 8 8.60 -30.58 -14.37
CA ARG A 8 8.30 -30.87 -15.81
C ARG A 8 9.12 -30.02 -16.76
N THR A 9 9.93 -29.13 -16.24
CA THR A 9 10.69 -28.17 -17.02
C THR A 9 11.91 -28.88 -17.58
N ASP A 10 12.08 -28.70 -18.88
CA ASP A 10 13.33 -29.03 -19.55
C ASP A 10 14.40 -28.04 -19.09
N GLN A 11 15.09 -28.36 -17.99
CA GLN A 11 16.14 -27.53 -17.40
C GLN A 11 17.32 -27.37 -18.36
N SER A 12 17.67 -28.41 -19.13
CA SER A 12 18.75 -28.33 -20.13
C SER A 12 18.47 -27.30 -21.22
N ARG A 13 17.20 -27.16 -21.64
CA ARG A 13 16.78 -26.09 -22.55
C ARG A 13 16.86 -24.70 -21.91
N VAL A 14 16.57 -24.58 -20.62
CA VAL A 14 16.65 -23.31 -19.89
C VAL A 14 18.10 -22.88 -19.71
N ASP A 15 18.99 -23.80 -19.34
CA ASP A 15 20.42 -23.53 -19.14
C ASP A 15 21.15 -23.18 -20.44
N ALA A 16 20.68 -23.69 -21.58
CA ALA A 16 21.25 -23.40 -22.90
C ALA A 16 20.70 -22.11 -23.53
N MET A 17 19.67 -21.48 -22.95
CA MET A 17 19.06 -20.27 -23.48
C MET A 17 19.95 -19.06 -23.16
N THR A 18 20.29 -18.28 -24.18
CA THR A 18 21.18 -17.13 -24.00
C THR A 18 20.42 -15.89 -23.55
N ASP A 19 21.11 -14.94 -22.91
CA ASP A 19 20.51 -13.67 -22.50
C ASP A 19 19.90 -12.89 -23.68
N GLU A 20 20.46 -13.02 -24.89
CA GLU A 20 19.94 -12.41 -26.12
C GLU A 20 18.58 -12.99 -26.51
N ASP A 21 18.36 -14.29 -26.27
CA ASP A 21 17.07 -14.96 -26.51
C ASP A 21 16.00 -14.54 -25.48
N ILE A 22 16.42 -14.07 -24.29
CA ILE A 22 15.54 -13.70 -23.17
C ILE A 22 15.14 -12.22 -23.24
N GLU A 23 16.04 -11.34 -23.70
CA GLU A 23 15.87 -9.89 -23.62
C GLU A 23 14.59 -9.34 -24.31
N PRO A 24 14.17 -9.83 -25.49
CA PRO A 24 12.89 -9.41 -26.09
C PRO A 24 11.68 -9.69 -25.19
N TRP A 25 11.70 -10.83 -24.49
CA TRP A 25 10.65 -11.22 -23.55
C TRP A 25 10.72 -10.43 -22.26
N ARG A 26 11.93 -10.14 -21.78
CA ARG A 26 12.18 -9.32 -20.58
C ARG A 26 11.60 -7.92 -20.74
N ARG A 27 11.91 -7.26 -21.86
CA ARG A 27 11.42 -5.91 -22.17
C ARG A 27 9.91 -5.87 -22.34
N PHE A 28 9.34 -6.87 -23.04
CA PHE A 28 7.90 -6.98 -23.24
C PHE A 28 7.14 -7.17 -21.92
N ARG A 29 7.63 -8.06 -21.04
CA ARG A 29 6.93 -8.44 -19.80
C ARG A 29 7.07 -7.41 -18.68
N LEU A 30 8.21 -6.73 -18.61
CA LEU A 30 8.50 -5.75 -17.56
C LEU A 30 8.20 -4.31 -17.98
N GLY A 31 7.73 -4.05 -19.20
CA GLY A 31 7.19 -2.74 -19.61
C GLY A 31 8.10 -1.53 -19.36
N GLY A 32 9.43 -1.71 -19.31
CA GLY A 32 10.39 -0.65 -19.02
C GLY A 32 10.86 -0.53 -17.56
N PHE A 33 10.40 -1.41 -16.65
CA PHE A 33 10.89 -1.49 -15.26
C PHE A 33 12.27 -2.15 -15.11
N VAL A 34 13.05 -2.27 -16.18
CA VAL A 34 14.34 -2.99 -16.19
C VAL A 34 15.44 -2.23 -15.46
N ASP A 35 15.27 -0.92 -15.24
CA ASP A 35 16.31 -0.02 -14.70
C ASP A 35 15.82 0.81 -13.49
N ILE A 36 15.03 0.19 -12.62
CA ILE A 36 14.66 0.84 -11.34
C ILE A 36 15.90 0.85 -10.43
N ASP A 37 16.47 2.02 -10.19
CA ASP A 37 17.53 2.23 -9.21
C ASP A 37 16.97 2.11 -7.78
N TRP A 38 17.01 0.89 -7.24
CA TRP A 38 16.59 0.57 -5.89
C TRP A 38 17.46 1.23 -4.81
N SER A 39 18.61 1.80 -5.15
CA SER A 39 19.48 2.51 -4.19
C SER A 39 18.82 3.80 -3.66
N LYS A 40 17.84 4.34 -4.39
CA LYS A 40 17.04 5.51 -4.02
C LYS A 40 15.70 5.14 -3.39
N ALA A 41 15.40 3.85 -3.23
CA ALA A 41 14.15 3.42 -2.64
C ALA A 41 14.13 3.76 -1.14
N GLU A 42 13.26 4.69 -0.75
CA GLU A 42 13.02 4.98 0.65
C GLU A 42 12.07 3.92 1.21
N ALA A 43 12.55 3.12 2.16
CA ALA A 43 11.72 2.18 2.90
C ALA A 43 10.79 2.96 3.85
N VAL A 44 9.62 3.34 3.34
CA VAL A 44 8.57 3.93 4.18
C VAL A 44 7.97 2.83 5.03
N CYS A 45 8.45 2.67 6.26
CA CYS A 45 7.78 1.86 7.27
C CYS A 45 6.48 2.60 7.68
N PRO A 46 5.28 2.11 7.29
CA PRO A 46 4.06 2.73 7.74
C PRO A 46 4.01 2.61 9.27
N THR A 47 4.11 3.74 9.97
CA THR A 47 3.96 3.73 11.42
C THR A 47 2.59 3.12 11.75
N ALA A 48 2.61 2.04 12.52
CA ALA A 48 1.38 1.37 12.93
C ALA A 48 0.50 2.39 13.65
N LYS A 49 -0.71 2.62 13.12
CA LYS A 49 -1.66 3.55 13.74
C LYS A 49 -1.95 3.05 15.16
N LYS A 50 -1.64 3.87 16.16
CA LYS A 50 -1.98 3.56 17.55
C LYS A 50 -3.51 3.46 17.68
N PRO A 51 -4.07 2.36 18.21
CA PRO A 51 -5.49 2.29 18.49
C PRO A 51 -5.85 3.36 19.52
N ARG A 52 -6.93 4.10 19.27
CA ARG A 52 -7.48 5.07 20.21
C ARG A 52 -8.96 4.83 20.38
N SER A 53 -9.38 4.67 21.62
CA SER A 53 -10.79 4.60 21.99
C SER A 53 -11.29 6.01 22.30
N ILE A 54 -12.40 6.39 21.67
CA ILE A 54 -13.15 7.61 21.96
C ILE A 54 -14.62 7.21 22.09
N TRP A 55 -15.35 7.91 22.95
CA TRP A 55 -16.80 7.76 23.06
C TRP A 55 -17.46 8.71 22.06
N LEU A 56 -18.42 8.19 21.31
CA LEU A 56 -19.20 8.92 20.31
C LEU A 56 -20.67 8.60 20.52
N ASP A 57 -21.54 9.54 20.16
CA ASP A 57 -22.99 9.30 20.16
C ASP A 57 -23.36 8.17 19.20
N GLN A 58 -24.35 7.38 19.62
CA GLN A 58 -24.82 6.20 18.87
C GLN A 58 -25.30 6.59 17.47
N GLU A 59 -26.09 7.66 17.35
CA GLU A 59 -26.64 8.13 16.06
C GLU A 59 -25.54 8.48 15.05
N VAL A 60 -24.43 9.04 15.53
CA VAL A 60 -23.28 9.38 14.69
C VAL A 60 -22.62 8.10 14.18
N VAL A 61 -22.40 7.13 15.06
CA VAL A 61 -21.80 5.84 14.68
C VAL A 61 -22.69 5.13 13.66
N ASP A 62 -24.00 5.10 13.89
CA ASP A 62 -24.98 4.44 13.02
C ASP A 62 -25.00 5.07 11.62
N PHE A 63 -24.98 6.40 11.54
CA PHE A 63 -24.89 7.13 10.27
C PHE A 63 -23.65 6.72 9.45
N PHE A 64 -22.48 6.69 10.09
CA PHE A 64 -21.25 6.32 9.38
C PHE A 64 -21.19 4.83 9.06
N GLN A 65 -21.75 3.96 9.91
CA GLN A 65 -21.84 2.52 9.67
C GLN A 65 -22.77 2.17 8.51
N ALA A 66 -23.87 2.90 8.35
CA ALA A 66 -24.80 2.72 7.22
C ALA A 66 -24.10 2.85 5.85
N SER A 67 -22.99 3.60 5.81
CA SER A 67 -22.21 3.79 4.59
C SER A 67 -21.22 2.65 4.29
N GLY A 68 -21.16 1.61 5.14
CA GLY A 68 -20.38 0.38 4.93
C GLY A 68 -18.93 0.42 5.45
N LYS A 69 -18.10 -0.51 4.96
CA LYS A 69 -16.71 -0.72 5.41
C LYS A 69 -15.91 0.59 5.39
N GLY A 70 -15.09 0.80 6.42
CA GLY A 70 -14.25 2.00 6.54
C GLY A 70 -14.92 3.22 7.16
N TYR A 71 -16.06 3.05 7.83
CA TYR A 71 -16.74 4.12 8.60
C TYR A 71 -15.78 4.87 9.55
N GLN A 72 -14.88 4.16 10.21
CA GLN A 72 -13.89 4.77 11.12
C GLN A 72 -12.86 5.66 10.40
N THR A 73 -12.52 5.35 9.14
CA THR A 73 -11.66 6.21 8.31
C THR A 73 -12.38 7.51 7.96
N ARG A 74 -13.69 7.43 7.66
CA ARG A 74 -14.54 8.59 7.35
C ARG A 74 -14.72 9.49 8.56
N ILE A 75 -15.04 8.92 9.73
CA ILE A 75 -15.08 9.66 11.01
C ILE A 75 -13.76 10.43 11.22
N ASN A 76 -12.63 9.76 11.06
CA ASN A 76 -11.32 10.40 11.21
C ASN A 76 -11.06 11.50 10.16
N ALA A 77 -11.57 11.38 8.94
CA ALA A 77 -11.43 12.42 7.92
C ALA A 77 -12.22 13.67 8.28
N VAL A 78 -13.47 13.51 8.74
CA VAL A 78 -14.32 14.62 9.20
C VAL A 78 -13.70 15.33 10.39
N LEU A 79 -13.27 14.59 11.41
CA LEU A 79 -12.60 15.18 12.59
C LEU A 79 -11.33 15.95 12.20
N ARG A 80 -10.55 15.47 11.23
CA ARG A 80 -9.37 16.20 10.75
C ARG A 80 -9.75 17.50 10.06
N HIS A 81 -10.76 17.47 9.20
CA HIS A 81 -11.21 18.67 8.49
C HIS A 81 -11.61 19.79 9.46
N ASP A 82 -12.28 19.44 10.56
CA ASP A 82 -12.69 20.41 11.57
C ASP A 82 -11.52 20.92 12.44
N VAL A 83 -10.62 20.03 12.87
CA VAL A 83 -9.53 20.38 13.81
C VAL A 83 -8.40 21.17 13.15
N GLN A 84 -8.08 20.92 11.88
CA GLN A 84 -6.97 21.60 11.17
C GLN A 84 -7.04 23.14 11.21
N PRO A 85 -8.16 23.80 10.83
CA PRO A 85 -8.26 25.26 10.87
C PRO A 85 -8.18 25.81 12.30
N GLN A 86 -8.80 25.11 13.27
CA GLN A 86 -8.78 25.52 14.68
C GLN A 86 -7.38 25.47 15.27
N LYS A 87 -6.60 24.42 14.93
CA LYS A 87 -5.22 24.28 15.36
C LYS A 87 -4.34 25.39 14.78
N ALA A 88 -4.47 25.69 13.49
CA ALA A 88 -3.71 26.77 12.85
C ALA A 88 -4.00 28.14 13.48
N LEU A 89 -5.26 28.41 13.87
CA LEU A 89 -5.63 29.63 14.59
C LEU A 89 -5.02 29.66 15.99
N LYS A 90 -5.13 28.57 16.77
CA LYS A 90 -4.53 28.47 18.10
C LYS A 90 -3.01 28.65 18.09
N ASP A 91 -2.33 28.04 17.11
CA ASP A 91 -0.88 28.13 16.98
C ASP A 91 -0.44 29.56 16.61
N ARG A 92 -1.27 30.30 15.86
CA ARG A 92 -1.05 31.73 15.57
C ARG A 92 -1.27 32.63 16.78
N LEU A 93 -2.26 32.35 17.61
CA LEU A 93 -2.56 33.12 18.82
C LEU A 93 -1.56 32.86 19.97
N ARG A 94 -0.83 31.74 19.92
CA ARG A 94 0.19 31.38 20.91
C ARG A 94 1.58 31.96 20.60
N LYS A 95 1.78 32.50 19.40
CA LYS A 95 3.02 33.16 18.95
C LYS A 95 2.95 34.65 19.23
#